data_AF-A0A074MW16-F1
#
_entry.id   AF-A0A074MW16-F1
#
_cell.length_a   1.000
_cell.length_b   1.000
_cell.length_c   1.000
_cell.angle_alpha   90.00
_cell.angle_beta   90.00
_cell.angle_gamma   90.00
#
_symmetry.space_group_name_H-M   'P 1'
#
loop_
_entity.id
_entity.type
_entity.pdbx_description
1 polymer ?
#
loop_
_entity_poly.entity_id
_entity_poly.type
_entity_poly.pdbx_seq_one_letter_code
_entity_poly.pdbx_strand_id
1 'polypeptide(L)'
;MVSLNSRIDSRRSTMTPKNQSHTSRRIETKATIADLTEPRLIEAVNPIAARFLYSLRLIAIHHKASRDPVPELASRLSSFQVAAKALALGQTVSIVWPEYIHVSRFCCCQMTHDEVTIAAMIESACERDRSAFERLGEGFIRPDRMERLWDGILALVEAELTAC
;
A
#
# COMPACT_ATOMS: atom_id res chain seq x y z
N MET A 1 44.59 24.69 -64.54
CA MET A 1 43.86 23.40 -64.40
C MET A 1 44.20 22.80 -63.05
N VAL A 2 43.22 22.20 -62.36
CA VAL A 2 43.22 21.59 -61.00
C VAL A 2 42.73 22.50 -59.84
N SER A 3 41.41 22.64 -59.76
CA SER A 3 40.49 22.31 -58.64
C SER A 3 41.05 22.23 -57.18
N LEU A 4 40.42 22.88 -56.18
CA LEU A 4 39.23 22.38 -55.44
C LEU A 4 38.93 23.26 -54.19
N ASN A 5 37.64 23.51 -53.99
CA ASN A 5 37.02 24.14 -52.83
C ASN A 5 37.28 23.41 -51.51
N SER A 6 37.26 24.15 -50.39
CA SER A 6 36.43 23.92 -49.17
C SER A 6 37.10 24.46 -47.90
N ARG A 7 36.90 25.75 -47.61
CA ARG A 7 37.10 26.27 -46.25
C ARG A 7 35.81 26.03 -45.45
N ILE A 8 35.79 24.86 -44.82
CA ILE A 8 35.28 24.57 -43.47
C ILE A 8 34.42 25.69 -42.88
N ASP A 9 33.10 25.56 -43.03
CA ASP A 9 32.10 26.20 -42.18
C ASP A 9 32.17 25.54 -40.78
N SER A 10 32.86 26.19 -39.85
CA SER A 10 32.83 25.82 -38.43
C SER A 10 32.28 26.99 -37.62
N ARG A 11 30.95 27.15 -37.66
CA ARG A 11 30.16 27.82 -36.63
C ARG A 11 28.92 26.99 -36.35
N ARG A 12 29.12 25.84 -35.71
CA ARG A 12 28.07 25.12 -35.00
C ARG A 12 27.75 25.92 -33.73
N SER A 13 26.83 26.87 -33.84
CA SER A 13 26.23 27.54 -32.68
C SER A 13 25.58 26.51 -31.77
N THR A 14 26.02 26.51 -30.52
CA THR A 14 25.46 25.81 -29.37
C THR A 14 24.08 26.36 -29.04
N MET A 15 23.01 25.73 -29.55
CA MET A 15 21.67 25.88 -28.98
C MET A 15 21.46 24.80 -27.91
N THR A 16 21.58 25.21 -26.65
CA THR A 16 21.12 24.44 -25.48
C THR A 16 19.58 24.37 -25.43
N PRO A 17 19.00 23.36 -24.76
CA PRO A 17 17.84 22.66 -25.27
C PRO A 17 16.58 22.94 -24.45
N LYS A 18 15.69 23.82 -24.94
CA LYS A 18 14.34 23.96 -24.36
C LYS A 18 13.49 22.68 -24.49
N ASN A 19 13.81 21.80 -25.45
CA ASN A 19 13.01 20.59 -25.74
C ASN A 19 13.35 19.37 -24.86
N GLN A 20 14.51 19.36 -24.20
CA GLN A 20 14.92 18.25 -23.31
C GLN A 20 14.12 18.25 -21.99
N SER A 21 13.84 19.43 -21.42
CA SER A 21 13.06 19.57 -20.17
C SER A 21 11.60 19.09 -20.33
N HIS A 22 10.96 19.42 -21.44
CA HIS A 22 9.57 19.03 -21.72
C HIS A 22 9.44 17.53 -22.01
N THR A 23 10.45 16.92 -22.64
CA THR A 23 10.49 15.47 -22.90
C THR A 23 10.70 14.69 -21.60
N SER A 24 11.62 15.14 -20.74
CA SER A 24 11.86 14.53 -19.42
C SER A 24 10.62 14.57 -18.54
N ARG A 25 9.91 15.72 -18.47
CA ARG A 25 8.66 15.83 -17.71
C ARG A 25 7.55 14.91 -18.24
N ARG A 26 7.44 14.77 -19.57
CA ARG A 26 6.47 13.83 -20.19
C ARG A 26 6.79 12.37 -19.87
N ILE A 27 8.07 12.00 -19.80
CA ILE A 27 8.49 10.65 -19.44
C ILE A 27 8.15 10.37 -17.97
N GLU A 28 8.46 11.29 -17.07
CA GLU A 28 8.12 11.21 -15.65
C GLU A 28 6.61 11.11 -15.41
N THR A 29 5.81 11.94 -16.10
CA THR A 29 4.34 11.86 -16.04
C THR A 29 3.82 10.52 -16.56
N LYS A 30 4.35 10.00 -17.68
CA LYS A 30 3.95 8.69 -18.20
C LYS A 30 4.31 7.55 -17.24
N ALA A 31 5.49 7.61 -16.61
CA ALA A 31 5.90 6.63 -15.61
C ALA A 31 4.99 6.67 -14.38
N THR A 32 4.65 7.88 -13.89
CA THR A 32 3.72 8.07 -12.78
C THR A 32 2.33 7.51 -13.11
N ILE A 33 1.80 7.81 -14.30
CA ILE A 33 0.50 7.27 -14.73
C ILE A 33 0.57 5.74 -14.79
N ALA A 34 1.64 5.17 -15.34
CA ALA A 34 1.79 3.73 -15.45
C ALA A 34 1.77 3.05 -14.06
N ASP A 35 2.52 3.57 -13.08
CA ASP A 35 2.52 3.06 -11.70
C ASP A 35 1.14 3.19 -11.04
N LEU A 36 0.44 4.31 -11.24
CA LEU A 36 -0.92 4.48 -10.71
C LEU A 36 -1.96 3.57 -11.39
N THR A 37 -1.71 3.12 -12.63
CA THR A 37 -2.59 2.19 -13.34
C THR A 37 -2.31 0.73 -13.05
N GLU A 38 -1.19 0.41 -12.40
CA GLU A 38 -0.82 -0.97 -12.13
C GLU A 38 -1.73 -1.57 -11.04
N PRO A 39 -2.44 -2.67 -11.32
CA PRO A 39 -3.27 -3.32 -10.30
C PRO A 39 -2.41 -3.82 -9.15
N ARG A 40 -2.63 -3.28 -7.95
CA ARG A 40 -1.98 -3.81 -6.73
C ARG A 40 -2.70 -5.10 -6.32
N LEU A 41 -2.00 -6.22 -6.41
CA LEU A 41 -2.52 -7.56 -6.11
C LEU A 41 -2.17 -7.98 -4.68
N ILE A 42 -3.11 -8.64 -4.01
CA ILE A 42 -2.93 -9.16 -2.65
C ILE A 42 -1.84 -10.25 -2.55
N GLU A 43 -1.51 -10.90 -3.66
CA GLU A 43 -0.45 -11.92 -3.73
C GLU A 43 0.96 -11.31 -3.68
N ALA A 44 1.09 -10.01 -3.96
CA ALA A 44 2.37 -9.31 -3.99
C ALA A 44 2.77 -8.70 -2.64
N VAL A 45 1.92 -8.79 -1.62
CA VAL A 45 2.21 -8.22 -0.29
C VAL A 45 2.69 -9.29 0.69
N ASN A 46 3.26 -8.85 1.81
CA ASN A 46 3.64 -9.70 2.93
C ASN A 46 2.50 -10.68 3.33
N PRO A 47 2.78 -11.97 3.58
CA PRO A 47 1.75 -12.97 3.93
C PRO A 47 0.87 -12.59 5.13
N ILE A 48 1.44 -11.94 6.15
CA ILE A 48 0.70 -11.46 7.32
C ILE A 48 -0.29 -10.36 6.90
N ALA A 49 0.17 -9.43 6.05
CA ALA A 49 -0.69 -8.39 5.50
C ALA A 49 -1.82 -9.00 4.64
N ALA A 50 -1.51 -9.94 3.74
CA ALA A 50 -2.49 -10.61 2.90
C ALA A 50 -3.58 -11.32 3.74
N ARG A 51 -3.17 -12.09 4.77
CA ARG A 51 -4.10 -12.76 5.71
C ARG A 51 -4.98 -11.77 6.46
N PHE A 52 -4.41 -10.66 6.90
CA PHE A 52 -5.18 -9.60 7.52
C PHE A 52 -6.20 -8.98 6.56
N LEU A 53 -5.81 -8.67 5.31
CA LEU A 53 -6.72 -8.09 4.32
C LEU A 53 -7.90 -9.02 4.01
N TYR A 54 -7.68 -10.33 3.87
CA TYR A 54 -8.77 -11.28 3.74
C TYR A 54 -9.68 -11.28 4.99
N SER A 55 -9.08 -11.20 6.18
CA SER A 55 -9.82 -11.11 7.44
C SER A 55 -10.66 -9.83 7.52
N LEU A 56 -10.09 -8.69 7.12
CA LEU A 56 -10.75 -7.39 7.09
C LEU A 56 -11.95 -7.40 6.14
N ARG A 57 -11.78 -7.95 4.94
CA ARG A 57 -12.88 -8.15 3.98
C ARG A 57 -13.98 -9.03 4.54
N LEU A 58 -13.62 -10.10 5.25
CA LEU A 58 -14.58 -11.01 5.86
C LEU A 58 -15.35 -10.35 7.02
N ILE A 59 -14.66 -9.57 7.85
CA ILE A 59 -15.25 -8.76 8.94
C ILE A 59 -16.27 -7.79 8.34
N ALA A 60 -15.94 -7.10 7.25
CA ALA A 60 -16.86 -6.17 6.61
C ALA A 60 -18.14 -6.86 6.10
N ILE A 61 -18.04 -8.08 5.56
CA ILE A 61 -19.20 -8.87 5.12
C ILE A 61 -20.06 -9.27 6.32
N HIS A 62 -19.46 -9.77 7.40
CA HIS A 62 -20.17 -10.19 8.61
C HIS A 62 -20.84 -9.01 9.32
N HIS A 63 -20.16 -7.87 9.38
CA HIS A 63 -20.71 -6.62 9.90
C HIS A 63 -21.98 -6.20 9.15
N LYS A 64 -21.95 -6.22 7.80
CA LYS A 64 -23.14 -5.95 6.98
C LYS A 64 -24.28 -6.93 7.22
N ALA A 65 -23.96 -8.18 7.54
CA ALA A 65 -24.94 -9.23 7.84
C ALA A 65 -25.39 -9.25 9.31
N SER A 66 -24.88 -8.36 10.17
CA SER A 66 -25.10 -8.39 11.63
C SER A 66 -24.77 -9.75 12.27
N ARG A 67 -23.68 -10.40 11.80
CA ARG A 67 -23.18 -11.68 12.31
C ARG A 67 -21.83 -11.50 12.99
N ASP A 68 -21.53 -12.37 13.94
CA ASP A 68 -20.21 -12.44 14.56
C ASP A 68 -19.19 -13.05 13.58
N PRO A 69 -18.10 -12.34 13.20
CA PRO A 69 -17.06 -12.88 12.33
C PRO A 69 -16.10 -13.85 13.03
N VAL A 70 -16.02 -13.87 14.37
CA VAL A 70 -14.98 -14.61 15.10
C VAL A 70 -14.95 -16.11 14.79
N PRO A 71 -16.09 -16.85 14.78
CA PRO A 71 -16.06 -18.29 14.52
C PRO A 71 -15.49 -18.61 13.13
N GLU A 72 -15.88 -17.84 12.13
CA GLU A 72 -15.45 -18.02 10.75
C GLU A 72 -13.97 -17.62 10.56
N LEU A 73 -13.53 -16.54 11.22
CA LEU A 73 -12.13 -16.12 11.24
C LEU A 73 -11.24 -17.19 11.89
N ALA A 74 -11.63 -17.71 13.06
CA ALA A 74 -10.87 -18.73 13.78
C ALA A 74 -10.72 -20.02 12.96
N SER A 75 -11.78 -20.41 12.25
CA SER A 75 -11.75 -21.55 11.31
C SER A 75 -10.75 -21.32 10.17
N ARG A 76 -10.80 -20.16 9.51
CA ARG A 76 -9.91 -19.85 8.36
C ARG A 76 -8.45 -19.64 8.76
N LEU A 77 -8.21 -18.96 9.87
CA LEU A 77 -6.86 -18.63 10.34
C LEU A 77 -6.21 -19.78 11.10
N SER A 78 -6.99 -20.83 11.43
CA SER A 78 -6.58 -21.97 12.27
C SER A 78 -6.03 -21.56 13.64
N SER A 79 -6.37 -20.36 14.11
CA SER A 79 -5.93 -19.82 15.39
C SER A 79 -6.94 -18.82 15.93
N PHE A 80 -7.46 -19.10 17.12
CA PHE A 80 -8.38 -18.20 17.81
C PHE A 80 -7.69 -16.89 18.21
N GLN A 81 -6.43 -16.95 18.63
CA GLN A 81 -5.66 -15.76 19.01
C GLN A 81 -5.45 -14.83 17.82
N VAL A 82 -5.06 -15.37 16.66
CA VAL A 82 -4.90 -14.57 15.44
C VAL A 82 -6.25 -13.99 15.01
N ALA A 83 -7.33 -14.76 15.06
CA ALA A 83 -8.68 -14.28 14.74
C ALA A 83 -9.12 -13.11 15.64
N ALA A 84 -8.89 -13.22 16.95
CA ALA A 84 -9.21 -12.16 17.91
C ALA A 84 -8.39 -10.88 17.65
N LYS A 85 -7.08 -11.02 17.36
CA LYS A 85 -6.22 -9.87 17.03
C LYS A 85 -6.58 -9.24 15.69
N ALA A 86 -6.94 -10.05 14.69
CA ALA A 86 -7.42 -9.55 13.40
C ALA A 86 -8.75 -8.78 13.56
N LEU A 87 -9.70 -9.27 14.36
CA LEU A 87 -10.92 -8.53 14.65
C LEU A 87 -10.64 -7.23 15.40
N ALA A 88 -9.82 -7.27 16.44
CA ALA A 88 -9.45 -6.08 17.23
C ALA A 88 -8.74 -5.02 16.37
N LEU A 89 -7.86 -5.45 15.47
CA LEU A 89 -7.22 -4.55 14.52
C LEU A 89 -8.25 -4.00 13.52
N GLY A 90 -9.12 -4.82 12.94
CA GLY A 90 -10.18 -4.35 12.03
C GLY A 90 -11.09 -3.30 12.68
N GLN A 91 -11.46 -3.48 13.95
CA GLN A 91 -12.19 -2.48 14.73
C GLN A 91 -11.35 -1.21 14.96
N THR A 92 -10.07 -1.36 15.28
CA THR A 92 -9.16 -0.22 15.45
C THR A 92 -9.04 0.58 14.17
N VAL A 93 -8.82 -0.07 13.02
CA VAL A 93 -8.80 0.59 11.71
C VAL A 93 -10.13 1.34 11.51
N SER A 94 -11.29 0.72 11.76
CA SER A 94 -12.60 1.38 11.58
C SER A 94 -12.82 2.64 12.43
N ILE A 95 -12.15 2.74 13.59
CA ILE A 95 -12.22 3.90 14.49
C ILE A 95 -11.21 4.97 14.10
N VAL A 96 -10.03 4.54 13.65
CA VAL A 96 -8.89 5.42 13.38
C VAL A 96 -9.01 6.07 12.00
N TRP A 97 -9.51 5.33 11.01
CA TRP A 97 -9.62 5.79 9.62
C TRP A 97 -10.47 7.07 9.55
N PRO A 98 -10.03 8.08 8.77
CA PRO A 98 -10.73 9.36 8.67
C PRO A 98 -12.09 9.26 7.94
N GLU A 99 -12.22 8.32 6.99
CA GLU A 99 -13.46 8.04 6.27
C GLU A 99 -13.85 6.55 6.35
N TYR A 100 -14.99 6.20 5.73
CA TYR A 100 -15.37 4.80 5.55
C TYR A 100 -14.29 4.07 4.76
N ILE A 101 -13.76 3.01 5.37
CA ILE A 101 -12.75 2.14 4.74
C ILE A 101 -13.38 1.42 3.55
N HIS A 102 -12.74 1.53 2.40
CA HIS A 102 -13.10 0.79 1.20
C HIS A 102 -12.33 -0.51 1.16
N VAL A 103 -13.05 -1.63 1.19
CA VAL A 103 -12.49 -2.96 1.00
C VAL A 103 -13.06 -3.59 -0.26
N SER A 104 -12.22 -4.34 -0.97
CA SER A 104 -12.65 -5.12 -2.12
C SER A 104 -13.54 -6.28 -1.69
N ARG A 105 -14.19 -6.93 -2.66
CA ARG A 105 -14.92 -8.18 -2.37
C ARG A 105 -13.93 -9.24 -1.91
N PHE A 106 -14.39 -10.15 -1.05
CA PHE A 106 -13.55 -11.20 -0.47
C PHE A 106 -12.79 -12.03 -1.53
N CYS A 107 -13.41 -12.32 -2.68
CA CYS A 107 -12.83 -13.11 -3.75
C CYS A 107 -11.95 -12.33 -4.75
N CYS A 108 -11.83 -11.00 -4.64
CA CYS A 108 -11.05 -10.21 -5.59
C CYS A 108 -9.57 -10.22 -5.22
N CYS A 109 -8.67 -10.48 -6.17
CA CYS A 109 -7.23 -10.37 -5.93
C CYS A 109 -6.73 -8.91 -5.90
N GLN A 110 -7.48 -7.97 -6.48
CA GLN A 110 -7.13 -6.55 -6.50
C GLN A 110 -7.39 -5.89 -5.16
N MET A 111 -6.52 -4.95 -4.80
CA MET A 111 -6.62 -4.16 -3.58
C MET A 111 -7.17 -2.75 -3.85
N THR A 112 -7.96 -2.23 -2.92
CA THR A 112 -8.28 -0.80 -2.87
C THR A 112 -7.08 0.01 -2.39
N HIS A 113 -7.15 1.33 -2.53
CA HIS A 113 -6.12 2.22 -1.98
C HIS A 113 -5.96 2.07 -0.45
N ASP A 114 -7.09 1.93 0.27
CA ASP A 114 -7.07 1.72 1.72
C ASP A 114 -6.39 0.41 2.08
N GLU A 115 -6.69 -0.67 1.35
CA GLU A 115 -6.07 -1.98 1.55
C GLU A 115 -4.56 -1.96 1.26
N VAL A 116 -4.12 -1.24 0.22
CA VAL A 116 -2.70 -1.03 -0.07
C VAL A 116 -2.01 -0.31 1.10
N THR A 117 -2.62 0.76 1.61
CA THR A 117 -2.07 1.55 2.72
C THR A 117 -1.95 0.71 3.98
N ILE A 118 -3.00 -0.03 4.33
CA ILE A 118 -3.03 -0.95 5.47
C ILE A 118 -1.97 -2.05 5.32
N ALA A 119 -1.81 -2.63 4.13
CA ALA A 119 -0.79 -3.64 3.90
C ALA A 119 0.63 -3.09 4.11
N ALA A 120 0.93 -1.91 3.58
CA ALA A 120 2.22 -1.24 3.77
C ALA A 120 2.50 -0.89 5.25
N MET A 121 1.46 -0.51 6.00
CA MET A 121 1.57 -0.28 7.44
C MET A 121 1.90 -1.57 8.22
N ILE A 122 1.29 -2.70 7.84
CA ILE A 122 1.60 -4.01 8.43
C ILE A 122 3.02 -4.46 8.07
N GLU A 123 3.43 -4.26 6.82
CA GLU A 123 4.78 -4.56 6.36
C GLU A 123 5.83 -3.77 7.15
N SER A 124 5.61 -2.47 7.36
CA SER A 124 6.47 -1.63 8.21
C SER A 124 6.62 -2.19 9.63
N ALA A 125 5.55 -2.77 10.19
CA ALA A 125 5.60 -3.42 11.51
C ALA A 125 6.35 -4.76 11.49
N CYS A 126 6.19 -5.56 10.43
CA CYS A 126 6.97 -6.79 10.24
C CYS A 126 8.49 -6.49 10.16
N GLU A 127 8.86 -5.38 9.50
CA GLU A 127 10.24 -4.91 9.38
C GLU A 127 10.74 -4.14 10.62
N ARG A 128 9.85 -3.89 11.59
CA ARG A 128 10.11 -3.06 12.78
C ARG A 128 10.51 -1.62 12.44
N ASP A 129 10.11 -1.11 11.28
CA ASP A 129 10.32 0.27 10.87
C ASP A 129 9.12 1.14 11.28
N ARG A 130 9.18 1.64 12.52
CA ARG A 130 8.17 2.58 13.03
C ARG A 130 8.11 3.88 12.22
N SER A 131 9.24 4.35 11.71
CA SER A 131 9.30 5.60 10.94
C SER A 131 8.64 5.45 9.57
N ALA A 132 8.77 4.30 8.91
CA ALA A 132 8.03 4.00 7.68
C ALA A 132 6.51 4.02 7.90
N PHE A 133 6.05 3.41 8.99
CA PHE A 133 4.65 3.44 9.37
C PHE A 133 4.12 4.87 9.58
N GLU A 134 4.86 5.71 10.31
CA GLU A 134 4.45 7.09 10.56
C GLU A 134 4.38 7.91 9.27
N ARG A 135 5.32 7.71 8.33
CA ARG A 135 5.28 8.37 7.01
C ARG A 135 4.05 8.00 6.20
N LEU A 136 3.59 6.74 6.27
CA LEU A 136 2.37 6.30 5.58
C LEU A 136 1.10 6.95 6.14
N GLY A 137 1.11 7.29 7.42
CA GLY A 137 -0.02 7.90 8.10
C GLY A 137 0.03 9.43 8.20
N GLU A 138 1.17 10.05 7.89
CA GLU A 138 1.36 11.50 7.97
C GLU A 138 0.38 12.25 7.04
N GLY A 139 -0.30 13.26 7.58
CA GLY A 139 -1.31 14.04 6.84
C GLY A 139 -2.62 13.30 6.54
N PHE A 140 -2.71 12.02 6.86
CA PHE A 140 -3.89 11.17 6.64
C PHE A 140 -4.58 10.79 7.95
N ILE A 141 -3.85 10.17 8.87
CA ILE A 141 -4.35 9.79 10.20
C ILE A 141 -3.86 10.80 11.23
N ARG A 142 -4.73 11.17 12.17
CA ARG A 142 -4.34 12.08 13.24
C ARG A 142 -3.26 11.46 14.13
N PRO A 143 -2.22 12.21 14.53
CA PRO A 143 -1.10 11.66 15.29
C PRO A 143 -1.49 10.92 16.59
N ASP A 144 -2.51 11.41 17.31
CA ASP A 144 -3.03 10.80 18.54
C ASP A 144 -3.62 9.39 18.35
N ARG A 145 -4.04 9.07 17.12
CA ARG A 145 -4.63 7.77 16.77
C ARG A 145 -3.61 6.78 16.22
N MET A 146 -2.44 7.29 15.83
CA MET A 146 -1.36 6.55 15.16
C MET A 146 -0.76 5.49 16.07
N GLU A 147 -0.61 5.81 17.36
CA GLU A 147 -0.09 4.89 18.38
C GLU A 147 -1.00 3.67 18.53
N ARG A 148 -2.31 3.89 18.72
CA ARG A 148 -3.29 2.81 18.86
C ARG A 148 -3.32 1.88 17.64
N LEU A 149 -3.22 2.45 16.44
CA LEU A 149 -3.18 1.65 15.21
C LEU A 149 -1.93 0.77 15.16
N TRP A 150 -0.77 1.32 15.50
CA TRP A 150 0.48 0.59 15.54
C TRP A 150 0.49 -0.54 16.56
N ASP A 151 0.01 -0.29 17.78
CA ASP A 151 -0.09 -1.32 18.81
C ASP A 151 -0.99 -2.47 18.36
N GLY A 152 -2.10 -2.15 17.68
CA GLY A 152 -2.98 -3.14 17.09
C GLY A 152 -2.29 -3.98 16.00
N ILE A 153 -1.49 -3.35 15.14
CA ILE A 153 -0.73 -4.04 14.10
C ILE A 153 0.34 -4.93 14.73
N LEU A 154 1.13 -4.42 15.68
CA LEU A 154 2.15 -5.20 16.37
C LEU A 154 1.55 -6.43 17.07
N ALA A 155 0.41 -6.25 17.76
CA ALA A 155 -0.27 -7.35 18.43
C ALA A 155 -0.78 -8.43 17.46
N LEU A 156 -1.14 -8.07 16.23
CA LEU A 156 -1.47 -9.03 15.18
C LEU A 156 -0.22 -9.75 14.66
N VAL A 157 0.83 -9.00 14.33
CA VAL A 157 2.09 -9.55 13.83
C VAL A 157 2.68 -10.54 14.84
N GLU A 158 2.73 -10.19 16.11
CA GLU A 158 3.17 -11.08 17.19
C GLU A 158 2.34 -12.37 17.26
N ALA A 159 1.01 -12.26 17.14
CA ALA A 159 0.12 -13.42 17.15
C ALA A 159 0.33 -14.34 15.95
N GLU A 160 0.54 -13.79 14.74
CA GLU A 160 0.82 -14.57 13.53
C GLU A 160 2.19 -15.25 13.61
N LEU A 161 3.22 -14.56 14.14
CA LEU A 161 4.55 -15.14 14.31
C LEU A 161 4.59 -16.26 15.38
N THR A 162 3.71 -16.20 16.38
CA THR A 162 3.62 -17.22 17.44
C THR A 162 2.76 -18.42 17.02
N ALA A 163 1.90 -18.26 16.01
CA ALA A 163 1.00 -19.31 15.52
C ALA A 163 1.64 -20.24 14.48
N CYS A 164 2.78 -19.85 13.90
CA CYS A 164 3.63 -20.68 13.03
C CYS A 164 4.52 -21.62 13.85
#